data_AF-A0A800ILM2-F1
#
_entry.id   AF-A0A800ILM2-F1
#
_cell.length_a   1.000
_cell.length_b   1.000
_cell.length_c   1.000
_cell.angle_alpha   90.00
_cell.angle_beta   90.00
_cell.angle_gamma   90.00
#
_symmetry.space_group_name_H-M   'P 1'
#
loop_
_entity.id
_entity.type
_entity.pdbx_description
1 polymer ?
#
loop_
_entity_poly.entity_id
_entity_poly.type
_entity_poly.pdbx_seq_one_letter_code
_entity_poly.pdbx_strand_id
1 'polypeptide(L)' 'MPGEIEILDKETRWRFIPDRPPQAGAYSIRIDSRLEDLVGNTLNYLFDVDVQQEGNLSPDQPPYVLFRF' A
#
# COMPACT_ATOMS: atom_id res chain seq x y z
N MET A 1 6.52 -5.37 13.56
CA MET A 1 5.87 -5.47 14.89
C MET A 1 4.96 -6.69 14.87
N PRO A 2 4.87 -7.47 15.95
CA PRO A 2 3.96 -8.61 16.01
C PRO A 2 2.51 -8.13 16.22
N GLY A 3 1.57 -8.93 15.76
CA GLY A 3 0.15 -8.59 15.72
C GLY A 3 -0.60 -9.55 14.82
N GLU A 4 -1.91 -9.43 14.86
CA GLU A 4 -2.83 -10.22 14.05
C GLU A 4 -3.29 -9.43 12.81
N ILE A 5 -3.66 -10.17 11.77
CA ILE A 5 -4.17 -9.66 10.52
C ILE A 5 -5.60 -10.14 10.33
N GLU A 6 -6.48 -9.23 9.95
CA GLU A 6 -7.84 -9.55 9.56
C GLU A 6 -8.16 -8.97 8.18
N ILE A 7 -8.89 -9.76 7.39
CA ILE A 7 -9.47 -9.35 6.13
C ILE A 7 -10.98 -9.23 6.33
N LEU A 8 -11.51 -8.05 6.03
CA LEU A 8 -12.88 -7.64 6.35
C LEU A 8 -13.58 -7.13 5.09
N ASP A 9 -14.89 -6.90 5.20
CA ASP A 9 -15.70 -6.22 4.19
C ASP A 9 -15.53 -6.78 2.77
N LYS A 10 -15.71 -8.10 2.60
CA LYS A 10 -15.52 -8.79 1.30
C LYS A 10 -14.14 -8.52 0.69
N GLU A 11 -13.10 -8.59 1.52
CA GLU A 11 -11.71 -8.41 1.10
C GLU A 11 -11.35 -6.99 0.64
N THR A 12 -12.19 -6.00 0.95
CA THR A 12 -11.92 -4.58 0.65
C THR A 12 -11.24 -3.85 1.80
N ARG A 13 -11.10 -4.48 2.97
CA ARG A 13 -10.43 -3.90 4.13
C ARG A 13 -9.44 -4.88 4.75
N TRP A 14 -8.20 -4.43 4.87
CA TRP A 14 -7.17 -5.09 5.65
C TRP A 14 -6.96 -4.35 6.98
N ARG A 15 -7.00 -5.08 8.10
CA ARG A 15 -6.76 -4.55 9.45
C ARG A 15 -5.59 -5.28 10.08
N PHE A 16 -4.64 -4.52 10.59
CA PHE A 16 -3.55 -5.02 11.44
C PHE A 16 -3.79 -4.61 12.88
N ILE A 17 -3.78 -5.57 13.80
CA ILE A 17 -4.02 -5.37 15.23
C ILE A 17 -2.72 -5.72 15.98
N PRO A 18 -1.97 -4.72 16.47
CA PRO A 18 -0.77 -4.96 17.28
C PRO A 18 -1.08 -5.80 18.54
N ASP A 19 -0.21 -6.75 18.90
CA ASP A 19 -0.34 -7.52 20.16
C ASP A 19 -0.28 -6.65 21.41
N ARG A 20 0.34 -5.47 21.28
CA ARG A 20 0.50 -4.49 22.35
C ARG A 20 0.03 -3.12 21.86
N PRO A 21 -0.65 -2.33 22.70
CA PRO A 21 -1.02 -0.96 22.35
C PRO A 21 0.19 -0.17 21.83
N PRO A 22 0.02 0.64 20.77
CA PRO A 22 1.08 1.52 20.29
C PRO A 22 1.57 2.42 21.42
N GLN A 23 2.89 2.59 21.50
CA GLN A 23 3.49 3.57 22.40
C GLN A 23 3.46 4.94 21.71
N ALA A 24 3.68 6.02 22.46
CA ALA A 24 3.83 7.33 21.84
C ALA A 24 5.06 7.33 20.92
N GLY A 25 4.88 7.73 19.66
CA GLY A 25 5.94 7.72 18.66
C GLY A 25 5.42 7.95 17.25
N ALA A 26 6.34 8.13 16.30
CA ALA A 26 6.00 8.23 14.89
C ALA A 26 5.88 6.82 14.30
N TYR A 27 4.79 6.56 13.57
CA TYR A 27 4.56 5.30 12.90
C TYR A 27 4.44 5.51 11.39
N SER A 28 4.78 4.46 10.65
CA SER A 28 4.55 4.44 9.22
C SER A 28 4.15 3.06 8.75
N ILE A 29 3.18 3.01 7.85
CA ILE A 29 2.82 1.80 7.10
C ILE A 29 3.51 1.88 5.75
N ARG A 30 4.27 0.84 5.42
CA ARG A 30 4.91 0.66 4.12
C ARG A 30 4.22 -0.48 3.39
N ILE A 31 3.59 -0.17 2.26
CA ILE A 31 2.91 -1.16 1.42
C ILE A 31 3.75 -1.35 0.16
N ASP A 32 4.15 -2.59 -0.13
CA ASP A 32 4.88 -2.88 -1.36
C ASP A 32 3.99 -2.51 -2.57
N SER A 33 4.53 -1.69 -3.47
CA SER A 33 3.77 -1.17 -4.60
C SER A 33 3.66 -2.17 -5.75
N ARG A 34 4.33 -3.32 -5.66
CA ARG A 34 4.15 -4.46 -6.57
C ARG A 34 2.84 -5.21 -6.35
N LEU A 35 2.05 -4.81 -5.36
CA LEU A 35 0.70 -5.32 -5.19
C LEU A 35 -0.13 -4.91 -6.41
N GLU A 36 -0.43 -5.90 -7.25
CA GLU A 36 -1.13 -5.77 -8.52
C GLU A 36 -2.43 -6.59 -8.46
N ASP A 37 -3.53 -6.05 -8.98
CA ASP A 37 -4.79 -6.79 -9.12
C ASP A 37 -4.83 -7.63 -10.41
N LEU A 38 -5.91 -8.41 -10.59
CA LEU A 38 -6.04 -9.30 -11.75
C LEU A 38 -6.07 -8.58 -13.11
N VAL A 39 -6.38 -7.29 -13.14
CA VAL A 39 -6.45 -6.50 -14.37
C VAL A 39 -5.24 -5.59 -14.54
N GLY A 40 -4.26 -5.64 -13.63
CA GLY A 40 -2.99 -4.91 -13.76
C GLY A 40 -2.96 -3.56 -13.04
N ASN A 41 -3.94 -3.23 -12.19
CA ASN A 41 -3.84 -2.03 -11.36
C ASN A 41 -2.82 -2.25 -10.25
N THR A 42 -1.96 -1.27 -10.02
CA THR A 42 -1.08 -1.23 -8.84
C THR A 42 -1.45 -0.06 -7.95
N LEU A 43 -0.79 0.07 -6.79
CA LEU A 43 -0.92 1.27 -5.96
C LEU A 43 -0.35 2.55 -6.63
N ASN A 44 0.48 2.39 -7.66
CA ASN A 44 1.16 3.50 -8.32
C ASN A 44 0.44 3.98 -9.59
N TYR A 45 -0.29 3.11 -10.28
CA TYR A 45 -0.95 3.42 -11.54
C TYR A 45 -2.15 2.50 -11.79
N LEU A 46 -3.11 3.01 -12.57
CA LEU A 46 -4.25 2.25 -13.08
C LEU A 46 -3.86 1.56 -14.39
N PHE A 47 -4.52 0.46 -14.74
CA PHE A 47 -4.24 -0.27 -15.97
C PHE A 47 -4.64 0.52 -17.23
N ASP A 48 -5.77 1.23 -17.19
CA ASP A 48 -6.38 1.88 -18.36
C ASP A 48 -6.09 3.39 -18.41
N VAL A 49 -4.82 3.78 -18.25
CA VAL A 49 -4.37 5.16 -18.47
C VAL A 49 -3.49 5.28 -19.70
N ASP A 50 -3.64 6.39 -20.41
CA ASP A 50 -2.89 6.67 -21.63
C ASP A 50 -1.40 6.85 -21.29
N VAL A 51 -0.55 5.93 -21.73
CA VAL A 51 0.90 5.85 -21.42
C VAL A 51 1.63 7.17 -21.79
N GLN A 52 1.04 7.99 -22.66
CA GLN A 52 1.58 9.30 -23.04
C GLN A 52 1.44 10.37 -21.95
N GLN A 53 0.59 10.18 -20.94
CA GLN A 53 0.48 11.06 -19.76
C GLN A 53 1.41 10.64 -18.61
N GLU A 54 1.99 9.43 -18.65
CA GLU A 54 2.88 8.89 -17.62
C GLU A 54 4.33 9.40 -17.72
N GLY A 55 4.50 10.69 -17.97
CA GLY A 55 5.81 11.36 -17.85
C GLY A 55 6.38 11.40 -16.43
N ASN A 56 5.81 10.65 -15.47
CA ASN A 56 6.09 10.72 -14.04
C ASN A 56 6.38 9.38 -13.35
N LEU A 57 6.44 8.25 -14.07
CA LEU A 57 7.08 7.05 -13.53
C LEU A 57 8.59 7.28 -13.50
N SER A 58 9.06 7.97 -12.46
CA SER A 58 10.49 8.10 -12.23
C SER A 58 11.05 6.70 -11.99
N PRO A 59 12.13 6.28 -12.69
CA PRO A 59 12.86 5.06 -12.39
C PRO A 59 13.29 4.97 -10.90
N ASP A 60 13.33 6.11 -10.21
CA ASP A 60 13.69 6.24 -8.80
C ASP A 60 12.50 6.14 -7.83
N GLN A 61 11.28 5.84 -8.32
CA GLN A 61 10.14 5.70 -7.43
C GLN A 61 10.35 4.48 -6.50
N PRO A 62 10.27 4.66 -5.16
CA PRO A 62 10.47 3.56 -4.25
C PRO A 62 9.43 2.45 -4.53
N PRO A 63 9.80 1.17 -4.37
CA PRO A 63 8.91 0.03 -4.62
C PRO A 63 7.86 -0.13 -3.51
N TYR A 64 7.44 0.97 -2.89
CA TYR A 64 6.47 1.00 -1.81
C TYR A 64 5.79 2.36 -1.69
N VAL A 65 4.55 2.34 -1.23
CA VAL A 65 3.82 3.51 -0.76
C VAL A 65 3.97 3.63 0.76
N LEU A 66 4.23 4.83 1.25
CA LEU A 66 4.44 5.11 2.68
C LEU A 66 3.34 6.01 3.23
N PHE A 67 2.62 5.51 4.23
CA PHE A 67 1.65 6.28 5.00
C PHE A 67 2.25 6.60 6.36
N ARG A 68 2.24 7.87 6.77
CA ARG A 68 2.77 8.34 8.06
C ARG A 68 1.61 8.81 8.95
N PHE A 69 1.66 8.50 10.24
CA PHE A 69 0.66 8.87 11.23
C PHE A 69 1.26 8.96 12.64
#